data_AF-A0A4E0QXX8-F1
#
_entry.id   AF-A0A4E0QXX8-F1
#
_cell.length_a   1.000
_cell.length_b   1.000
_cell.length_c   1.000
_cell.angle_alpha   90.00
_cell.angle_beta   90.00
_cell.angle_gamma   90.00
#
_symmetry.space_group_name_H-M   'P 1'
#
loop_
_entity.id
_entity.type
_entity.pdbx_description
1 polymer ?
#
loop_
_entity_poly.entity_id
_entity_poly.type
_entity_poly.pdbx_seq_one_letter_code
_entity_poly.pdbx_strand_id
1 'polypeptide(L)'
;MFCTFQTKLSKILEVKKRCVDELQDLNDEAERKISNKTDLSLEFQHTYMTLVVQLERLNRELNQYLAHVLQYANEIAQEHGVAPLEQASDFKQRCDEDSYEIVTRMKSVQDIRKLRGDLCSPHAQRTMHFEQSELVSVHTSKPYAVPLN
;
A
#
# COMPACT_ATOMS: atom_id res chain seq x y z
N MET A 1 -33.10 -6.85 25.07
CA MET A 1 -31.62 -6.77 25.13
C MET A 1 -30.96 -6.83 23.75
N PHE A 2 -31.47 -7.64 22.80
CA PHE A 2 -30.95 -7.71 21.42
C PHE A 2 -31.11 -6.41 20.61
N CYS A 3 -32.29 -5.76 20.67
CA CYS A 3 -32.55 -4.54 19.90
C CYS A 3 -31.55 -3.41 20.24
N THR A 4 -31.18 -3.25 21.51
CA THR A 4 -30.24 -2.21 21.96
C THR A 4 -28.82 -2.42 21.44
N PHE A 5 -28.39 -3.67 21.24
CA PHE A 5 -27.10 -3.97 20.61
C PHE A 5 -27.14 -3.67 19.12
N GLN A 6 -28.22 -4.07 18.45
CA GLN A 6 -28.42 -3.82 17.02
C GLN A 6 -28.46 -2.32 16.69
N THR A 7 -29.09 -1.49 17.52
CA THR A 7 -29.11 -0.03 17.32
C THR A 7 -27.72 0.60 17.50
N LYS A 8 -26.97 0.16 18.52
CA LYS A 8 -25.59 0.64 18.76
C LYS A 8 -24.66 0.27 17.61
N LEU A 9 -24.72 -0.98 17.15
CA LEU A 9 -23.93 -1.47 16.01
C LEU A 9 -24.21 -0.68 14.74
N SER A 10 -25.50 -0.46 14.43
CA SER A 10 -25.93 0.31 13.26
C SER A 10 -25.38 1.73 13.29
N LYS A 11 -25.41 2.38 14.46
CA LYS A 11 -24.89 3.74 14.64
C LYS A 11 -23.37 3.82 14.48
N ILE A 12 -22.63 2.83 14.97
CA ILE A 12 -21.17 2.75 14.79
C ILE A 12 -20.83 2.58 13.31
N LEU A 13 -21.55 1.70 12.60
CA LEU A 13 -21.36 1.47 11.17
C LEU A 13 -21.66 2.74 10.36
N GLU A 14 -22.71 3.46 10.71
CA GLU A 14 -23.07 4.74 10.06
C GLU A 14 -22.00 5.81 10.25
N VAL A 15 -21.48 5.97 11.47
CA VAL A 15 -20.40 6.93 11.74
C VAL A 15 -19.11 6.50 11.02
N LYS A 16 -18.75 5.23 11.07
CA LYS A 16 -17.57 4.69 10.36
C LYS A 16 -17.66 4.92 8.86
N LYS A 17 -18.84 4.71 8.26
CA LYS A 17 -19.05 4.98 6.83
C LYS A 17 -18.77 6.43 6.49
N ARG A 18 -19.34 7.39 7.23
CA ARG A 18 -19.09 8.83 7.01
C ARG A 18 -17.61 9.19 7.13
N CYS A 19 -16.90 8.63 8.11
CA CYS A 19 -15.47 8.88 8.25
C CYS A 19 -14.65 8.29 7.10
N VAL A 20 -15.06 7.17 6.51
CA VAL A 20 -14.42 6.59 5.32
C VAL A 20 -14.66 7.47 4.10
N ASP A 21 -15.89 7.95 3.91
CA ASP A 21 -16.24 8.86 2.82
C ASP A 21 -15.41 10.16 2.91
N GLU A 22 -15.29 10.74 4.11
CA GLU A 22 -14.47 11.93 4.35
C GLU A 22 -12.97 11.67 4.14
N LEU A 23 -12.47 10.48 4.51
CA LEU A 23 -11.06 10.12 4.28
C LEU A 23 -10.78 9.98 2.79
N GLN A 24 -11.75 9.49 2.02
CA GLN A 24 -11.64 9.39 0.57
C GLN A 24 -11.57 10.78 -0.06
N ASP A 25 -12.44 11.71 0.34
CA ASP A 25 -12.40 13.11 -0.13
C ASP A 25 -11.04 13.78 0.18
N LEU A 26 -10.51 13.55 1.39
CA LEU A 26 -9.19 14.05 1.77
C LEU A 26 -8.06 13.40 0.96
N ASN A 27 -8.13 12.11 0.67
CA ASN A 27 -7.15 11.43 -0.18
C ASN A 27 -7.15 12.00 -1.60
N ASP A 28 -8.33 12.18 -2.19
CA ASP A 28 -8.46 12.76 -3.52
C ASP A 28 -7.90 14.19 -3.55
N GLU A 29 -8.10 14.96 -2.49
CA GLU A 29 -7.52 16.31 -2.35
C GLU A 29 -5.99 16.27 -2.16
N ALA A 30 -5.47 15.32 -1.39
CA ALA A 30 -4.03 15.12 -1.24
C ALA A 30 -3.39 14.77 -2.58
N GLU A 31 -3.98 13.84 -3.35
CA GLU A 31 -3.51 13.47 -4.68
C GLU A 31 -3.47 14.68 -5.64
N ARG A 32 -4.53 15.50 -5.62
CA ARG A 32 -4.57 16.76 -6.41
C ARG A 32 -3.45 17.72 -6.02
N LYS A 33 -3.25 17.96 -4.72
CA LYS A 33 -2.19 18.86 -4.23
C LYS A 33 -0.78 18.36 -4.58
N ILE A 34 -0.55 17.07 -4.41
CA ILE A 34 0.73 16.44 -4.76
C ILE A 34 0.98 16.55 -6.27
N SER A 35 -0.01 16.26 -7.11
CA SER A 35 0.08 16.40 -8.57
C SER A 35 0.40 17.84 -8.98
N ASN A 36 -0.20 18.82 -8.28
CA ASN A 36 0.01 20.24 -8.52
C ASN A 36 1.28 20.79 -7.83
N LYS A 37 2.11 19.93 -7.20
CA LYS A 37 3.31 20.30 -6.43
C LYS A 37 3.03 21.38 -5.38
N THR A 38 1.83 21.34 -4.80
CA THR A 38 1.39 22.23 -3.73
C THR A 38 1.62 21.54 -2.40
N ASP A 39 2.18 22.26 -1.43
CA ASP A 39 2.43 21.72 -0.09
C ASP A 39 1.12 21.43 0.66
N LEU A 40 1.12 20.37 1.47
CA LEU A 40 0.01 20.01 2.34
C LEU A 40 0.05 20.89 3.60
N SER A 41 -0.97 21.73 3.80
CA SER A 41 -1.13 22.57 4.99
C SER A 41 -1.10 21.74 6.28
N LEU A 42 -0.56 22.33 7.35
CA LEU A 42 -0.58 21.73 8.70
C LEU A 42 -2.01 21.43 9.16
N GLU A 43 -2.98 22.29 8.83
CA GLU A 43 -4.40 22.07 9.14
C GLU A 43 -4.93 20.81 8.44
N PHE A 44 -4.55 20.61 7.17
CA PHE A 44 -4.93 19.43 6.41
C PHE A 44 -4.35 18.15 7.03
N GLN A 45 -3.07 18.17 7.39
CA GLN A 45 -2.41 17.04 8.05
C GLN A 45 -3.07 16.71 9.40
N HIS A 46 -3.41 17.73 10.19
CA HIS A 46 -4.09 17.57 11.48
C HIS A 46 -5.48 16.94 11.33
N THR A 47 -6.29 17.43 10.38
CA THR A 47 -7.62 16.86 10.08
C THR A 47 -7.50 15.41 9.62
N TYR A 48 -6.56 15.11 8.72
CA TYR A 48 -6.31 13.76 8.24
C TYR A 48 -5.93 12.81 9.39
N MET A 49 -4.96 13.21 10.23
CA MET A 49 -4.53 12.41 11.38
C MET A 49 -5.68 12.18 12.38
N THR A 50 -6.47 13.22 12.66
CA THR A 50 -7.61 13.13 13.57
C THR A 50 -8.63 12.13 13.05
N LEU A 51 -8.93 12.16 11.75
CA LEU A 51 -9.87 11.25 11.12
C LEU A 51 -9.38 9.80 11.15
N VAL A 52 -8.08 9.58 10.87
CA VAL A 52 -7.46 8.25 10.97
C VAL A 52 -7.55 7.68 12.40
N VAL A 53 -7.25 8.50 13.41
CA VAL A 53 -7.35 8.09 14.82
C VAL A 53 -8.80 7.78 15.20
N GLN A 54 -9.76 8.58 14.73
CA GLN A 54 -11.19 8.31 14.95
C GLN A 54 -11.64 6.99 14.30
N LEU A 55 -11.20 6.72 13.07
CA LEU A 55 -11.46 5.45 12.37
C LEU A 55 -10.88 4.25 13.13
N GLU A 56 -9.66 4.38 13.65
CA GLU A 56 -9.05 3.33 14.48
C GLU A 56 -9.88 3.07 15.74
N ARG A 57 -10.32 4.13 16.43
CA ARG A 57 -11.18 4.00 17.62
C ARG A 57 -12.49 3.30 17.30
N LEU A 58 -13.17 3.72 16.22
CA LEU A 58 -14.43 3.11 15.79
C LEU A 58 -14.25 1.64 15.40
N ASN A 59 -13.13 1.29 14.76
CA ASN A 59 -12.80 -0.10 14.45
C ASN A 59 -12.60 -0.95 15.71
N ARG A 60 -11.91 -0.42 16.72
CA ARG A 60 -11.73 -1.12 18.00
C ARG A 60 -13.07 -1.34 18.71
N GLU A 61 -13.91 -0.31 18.77
CA GLU A 61 -15.24 -0.40 19.38
C GLU A 61 -16.13 -1.41 18.63
N LEU A 62 -16.15 -1.35 17.30
CA LEU A 62 -16.90 -2.29 16.46
C LEU A 62 -16.47 -3.74 16.70
N ASN A 63 -15.17 -4.01 16.75
CA ASN A 63 -14.64 -5.35 17.00
C ASN A 63 -15.04 -5.89 18.39
N GLN A 64 -15.09 -5.03 19.42
CA GLN A 64 -15.58 -5.42 20.74
C GLN A 64 -17.06 -5.80 20.70
N TYR A 65 -17.90 -5.00 20.03
CA TYR A 65 -19.31 -5.33 19.87
C TYR A 65 -19.53 -6.64 19.10
N LEU A 66 -18.76 -6.88 18.04
CA LEU A 66 -18.83 -8.12 17.26
C LEU A 66 -18.41 -9.33 18.10
N ALA A 67 -17.35 -9.21 18.91
CA ALA A 67 -16.93 -10.28 19.82
C ALA A 67 -18.03 -10.63 20.83
N HIS A 68 -18.70 -9.64 21.41
CA HIS A 68 -19.80 -9.87 22.35
C HIS A 68 -21.00 -10.53 21.66
N VAL A 69 -21.39 -10.06 20.47
CA VAL A 69 -22.48 -10.67 19.68
C VAL A 69 -22.17 -12.13 19.36
N LEU A 70 -20.92 -12.42 19.01
CA LEU A 70 -20.48 -13.77 18.72
C LEU A 70 -20.47 -14.67 19.96
N GLN A 71 -20.03 -14.15 21.11
CA GLN A 71 -20.13 -14.88 22.38
C GLN A 71 -21.58 -15.27 22.68
N TYR A 72 -22.52 -14.33 22.60
CA TYR A 72 -23.94 -14.63 22.77
C TYR A 72 -24.46 -15.65 21.75
N ALA A 73 -24.06 -15.54 20.48
CA ALA A 73 -24.47 -16.49 19.46
C ALA A 73 -23.90 -17.91 19.71
N ASN A 74 -22.68 -18.00 20.20
CA ASN A 74 -22.02 -19.27 20.53
C ASN A 74 -22.61 -19.92 21.79
N GLU A 75 -22.97 -19.14 22.80
CA GLU A 75 -23.70 -19.63 23.98
C GLU A 75 -25.01 -20.30 23.57
N ILE A 76 -25.78 -19.64 22.69
CA ILE A 76 -27.03 -20.20 22.15
C ILE A 76 -26.75 -21.44 21.28
N ALA A 77 -25.73 -21.41 20.42
CA ALA A 77 -25.38 -22.54 19.56
C ALA A 77 -25.00 -23.78 20.38
N GLN A 78 -24.22 -23.61 21.45
CA GLN A 78 -23.82 -24.69 22.35
C GLN A 78 -25.02 -25.31 23.07
N GLU A 79 -25.97 -24.49 23.53
CA GLU A 79 -27.23 -24.97 24.13
C GLU A 79 -28.04 -25.86 23.16
N HIS A 80 -27.93 -25.59 21.85
CA HIS A 80 -28.63 -26.32 20.80
C HIS A 80 -27.77 -27.40 20.11
N GLY A 81 -26.55 -27.67 20.60
CA GLY A 81 -25.64 -28.68 20.04
C GLY A 81 -25.10 -28.33 18.64
N VAL A 82 -25.10 -27.05 18.26
CA VAL A 82 -24.60 -26.54 16.99
C VAL A 82 -23.14 -26.13 17.13
N ALA A 83 -22.35 -26.33 16.07
CA ALA A 83 -20.94 -25.92 16.05
C ALA A 83 -20.78 -24.40 16.27
N PRO A 84 -19.73 -23.96 17.01
CA PRO A 84 -19.48 -22.54 17.22
C PRO A 84 -19.19 -21.79 15.92
N LEU A 85 -19.64 -20.54 15.86
CA LEU A 85 -19.33 -19.58 14.82
C LEU A 85 -17.89 -19.06 14.95
N GLU A 86 -17.23 -18.85 13.81
CA GLU A 86 -15.83 -18.41 13.69
C GLU A 86 -15.65 -16.94 14.18
N GLN A 87 -14.53 -16.64 14.86
CA GLN A 87 -14.31 -15.30 15.40
C GLN A 87 -13.84 -14.29 14.36
N ALA A 88 -14.25 -13.03 14.51
CA ALA A 88 -13.79 -11.93 13.66
C ALA A 88 -12.25 -11.75 13.73
N SER A 89 -11.61 -12.12 14.85
CA SER A 89 -10.16 -12.16 15.00
C SER A 89 -9.51 -13.19 14.09
N ASP A 90 -10.14 -14.36 13.95
CA ASP A 90 -9.61 -15.47 13.16
C ASP A 90 -9.70 -15.13 11.67
N PHE A 91 -10.79 -14.50 11.26
CA PHE A 91 -10.94 -13.93 9.92
C PHE A 91 -9.90 -12.82 9.65
N LYS A 92 -9.71 -11.90 10.60
CA LYS A 92 -8.70 -10.84 10.45
C LYS A 92 -7.27 -11.40 10.35
N GLN A 93 -6.94 -12.42 11.14
CA GLN A 93 -5.64 -13.08 11.09
C GLN A 93 -5.38 -13.68 9.70
N ARG A 94 -6.38 -14.35 9.12
CA ARG A 94 -6.29 -14.86 7.74
C ARG A 94 -6.06 -13.74 6.74
N CYS A 95 -6.80 -12.63 6.83
CA CYS A 95 -6.58 -11.47 5.95
C CYS A 95 -5.18 -10.84 6.11
N ASP A 96 -4.67 -10.76 7.34
CA ASP A 96 -3.32 -10.24 7.61
C ASP A 96 -2.25 -11.19 7.03
N GLU A 97 -2.46 -12.52 7.14
CA GLU A 97 -1.63 -13.55 6.50
C GLU A 97 -1.68 -13.45 4.97
N ASP A 98 -2.87 -13.33 4.38
CA ASP A 98 -3.07 -13.18 2.93
C ASP A 98 -2.38 -11.90 2.41
N SER A 99 -2.56 -10.78 3.11
CA SER A 99 -1.92 -9.51 2.78
C SER A 99 -0.40 -9.60 2.86
N TYR A 100 0.12 -10.20 3.94
CA TYR A 100 1.54 -10.41 4.13
C TYR A 100 2.15 -11.30 3.05
N GLU A 101 1.45 -12.36 2.67
CA GLU A 101 1.87 -13.27 1.61
C GLU A 101 1.94 -12.55 0.26
N ILE A 102 0.92 -11.77 -0.09
CA ILE A 102 0.90 -10.98 -1.33
C ILE A 102 2.07 -9.99 -1.37
N VAL A 103 2.30 -9.23 -0.29
CA VAL A 103 3.41 -8.28 -0.20
C VAL A 103 4.75 -8.99 -0.32
N THR A 104 4.90 -10.15 0.30
CA THR A 104 6.13 -10.96 0.25
C THR A 104 6.40 -11.48 -1.16
N ARG A 105 5.37 -11.98 -1.84
CA ARG A 105 5.45 -12.38 -3.26
C ARG A 105 5.79 -11.20 -4.17
N MET A 106 5.25 -10.01 -3.92
CA MET A 106 5.59 -8.82 -4.71
C MET A 106 7.03 -8.35 -4.50
N LYS A 107 7.53 -8.38 -3.26
CA LYS A 107 8.93 -8.07 -2.95
C LYS A 107 9.89 -9.02 -3.67
N SER A 108 9.65 -10.33 -3.60
CA SER A 108 10.50 -11.30 -4.29
C SER A 108 10.48 -11.13 -5.82
N VAL A 109 9.32 -10.81 -6.41
CA VAL A 109 9.22 -10.49 -7.84
C VAL A 109 9.97 -9.19 -8.18
N GLN A 110 9.91 -8.17 -7.33
CA GLN A 110 10.68 -6.93 -7.51
C GLN A 110 12.18 -7.17 -7.38
N ASP A 111 12.62 -7.99 -6.44
CA ASP A 111 14.02 -8.35 -6.25
C ASP A 111 14.54 -9.15 -7.44
N ILE A 112 13.76 -10.11 -7.96
CA ILE A 112 14.07 -10.83 -9.20
C ILE A 112 14.13 -9.89 -10.41
N ARG A 113 13.26 -8.86 -10.47
CA ARG A 113 13.30 -7.85 -11.54
C ARG A 113 14.51 -6.94 -11.42
N LYS A 114 14.94 -6.58 -10.21
CA LYS A 114 16.19 -5.83 -9.98
C LYS A 114 17.41 -6.65 -10.40
N LEU A 115 17.50 -7.91 -9.97
CA LEU A 115 18.58 -8.83 -10.36
C LEU A 115 18.63 -9.09 -11.87
N ARG A 116 17.47 -9.10 -12.54
CA ARG A 116 17.39 -9.24 -14.01
C ARG A 116 17.64 -7.91 -14.75
N GLY A 117 17.31 -6.78 -14.12
CA GLY A 117 17.55 -5.43 -14.63
C GLY A 117 19.04 -5.03 -14.63
N ASP A 118 19.85 -5.67 -13.79
CA ASP A 118 21.32 -5.50 -13.82
C ASP A 118 21.98 -6.21 -15.00
N LEU A 119 21.26 -7.08 -15.71
CA LEU A 119 21.70 -7.72 -16.98
C LEU A 119 21.12 -7.02 -18.23
N CYS A 120 20.30 -5.98 -18.08
CA CYS A 120 19.86 -5.15 -19.21
C CYS A 120 19.42 -3.75 -18.72
N SER A 121 20.36 -2.98 -18.17
CA SER A 121 20.18 -1.54 -18.02
C SER A 121 20.56 -0.86 -19.34
N PRO A 122 19.70 -0.02 -19.95
CA PRO A 122 20.04 0.80 -21.13
C PRO A 122 21.26 1.70 -20.93
N HIS A 123 21.69 1.87 -19.68
CA HIS A 123 22.89 2.62 -19.34
C HIS A 123 24.20 1.87 -19.63
N ALA A 124 24.22 0.52 -19.55
CA ALA A 124 25.41 -0.28 -19.83
C ALA A 124 25.68 -0.44 -21.34
N GLN A 125 24.65 -0.39 -22.18
CA GLN A 125 24.79 -0.41 -23.64
C GLN A 125 25.36 0.91 -24.20
N ARG A 126 25.18 2.03 -23.48
CA ARG A 126 25.75 3.32 -23.86
C ARG A 126 27.27 3.38 -23.63
N THR A 127 27.79 2.64 -22.65
CA THR A 127 29.22 2.60 -22.35
C THR A 127 30.02 1.84 -23.42
N MET A 128 29.47 0.75 -23.98
CA MET A 128 30.16 0.04 -25.07
C MET A 128 30.12 0.76 -26.43
N HIS A 129 29.13 1.63 -26.67
CA HIS A 129 29.08 2.46 -27.89
C HIS A 129 30.02 3.68 -27.84
N PHE A 130 30.38 4.14 -26.65
CA PHE A 130 31.29 5.27 -26.48
C PHE A 130 32.76 4.84 -26.66
N GLU A 131 33.16 3.67 -26.15
CA GLU A 131 34.54 3.17 -26.31
C GLU A 131 34.90 2.77 -27.75
N GLN A 132 33.94 2.39 -28.60
CA GLN A 132 34.20 2.17 -30.03
C GLN A 132 34.40 3.47 -30.81
N SER A 133 33.92 4.61 -30.30
CA SER A 133 34.04 5.91 -30.97
C SER A 133 35.39 6.59 -30.68
N GLU A 134 36.00 6.34 -29.52
CA GLU A 134 37.33 6.86 -29.17
C GLU A 134 38.49 6.03 -29.76
N LEU A 135 38.27 4.75 -30.07
CA LEU A 135 39.29 3.91 -30.74
C LEU A 135 39.48 4.25 -32.24
N VAL A 136 38.54 4.96 -32.87
CA VAL A 136 38.66 5.41 -34.27
C VAL A 136 39.36 6.76 -34.39
N SER A 137 39.46 7.55 -33.31
CA SER A 137 40.06 8.89 -33.38
C SER A 137 41.56 8.97 -33.04
N VAL A 138 42.19 7.85 -32.63
CA VAL A 138 43.63 7.82 -32.28
C VAL A 138 44.52 7.31 -33.43
N HIS A 139 43.94 6.93 -34.59
CA HIS A 139 44.70 6.39 -35.74
C HIS A 139 44.73 7.27 -37.01
N THR A 140 44.48 8.58 -36.90
CA THR A 140 44.70 9.53 -38.01
C THR A 140 45.59 10.69 -37.62
N SER A 141 46.79 10.40 -37.13
CA SER A 141 47.93 11.30 -37.26
C SER A 141 49.02 10.56 -38.03
N LYS A 142 48.93 10.60 -39.37
CA LYS A 142 50.02 10.16 -40.25
C LYS A 142 51.06 11.28 -40.37
N PRO A 143 52.36 10.92 -40.43
CA PRO A 143 53.47 11.87 -40.44
C PRO A 143 53.75 12.42 -41.84
N TYR A 144 54.28 13.66 -41.85
CA TYR A 144 55.09 14.34 -42.87
C TYR A 144 55.22 13.70 -44.27
N ALA A 145 54.78 14.44 -45.30
CA ALA A 145 55.25 14.28 -46.67
C ALA A 145 55.79 15.62 -47.19
N VAL A 146 57.08 15.61 -47.56
CA VAL A 146 57.82 16.69 -48.22
C VAL A 146 57.49 16.67 -49.72
N PRO A 147 57.25 17.80 -50.40
CA PRO A 147 57.14 17.82 -51.85
C PRO A 147 58.52 17.92 -52.52
N LEU A 148 58.75 17.05 -53.50
CA LEU A 148 59.80 17.13 -54.51
C LEU A 148 59.24 17.87 -55.74
N ASN A 149 59.64 19.12 -55.95
CA ASN A 149 60.15 19.69 -57.23
C ASN A 149 60.62 21.13 -56.97
#